data_AF-A0A967TJP5-F1
#
_entry.id   AF-A0A967TJP5-F1
#
_cell.length_a   1.000
_cell.length_b   1.000
_cell.length_c   1.000
_cell.angle_alpha   90.00
_cell.angle_beta   90.00
_cell.angle_gamma   90.00
#
_symmetry.space_group_name_H-M   'P 1'
#
loop_
_entity.id
_entity.type
_entity.pdbx_description
1 polymer ?
#
loop_
_entity_poly.entity_id
_entity_poly.type
_entity_poly.pdbx_seq_one_letter_code
_entity_poly.pdbx_strand_id
1 'polypeptide(L)'
;MTRRNLELVEPLRRGEEGGTLLGVVDETVTAMGARRMRRWILRPLVDPEEIWRRQEAVAELFDDPVLRRSLRDALSGVSDLERLAGKLGTGRVSPRELLGLGRSLEVLP
;
A
#
# COMPACT_ATOMS: atom_id res chain seq x y z
N MET A 1 8.27 -13.73 -18.20
CA MET A 1 9.47 -13.11 -18.80
C MET A 1 9.46 -11.59 -18.62
N THR A 2 8.42 -10.88 -19.09
CA THR A 2 8.34 -9.40 -19.07
C THR A 2 8.48 -8.75 -17.68
N ARG A 3 7.78 -9.23 -16.65
CA ARG A 3 7.81 -8.62 -15.30
C ARG A 3 9.21 -8.52 -14.68
N ARG A 4 10.04 -9.54 -14.94
CA ARG A 4 11.42 -9.62 -14.43
C ARG A 4 12.35 -8.75 -15.28
N ASN A 5 12.18 -8.76 -16.60
CA ASN A 5 12.97 -7.94 -17.52
C ASN A 5 12.74 -6.43 -17.32
N LEU A 6 11.56 -6.05 -16.80
CA LEU A 6 11.23 -4.66 -16.45
C LEU A 6 11.55 -4.31 -14.99
N GLU A 7 12.14 -5.23 -14.21
CA GLU A 7 12.51 -4.99 -12.81
C GLU A 7 11.36 -4.41 -11.97
N LEU A 8 10.13 -4.89 -12.20
CA LEU A 8 8.93 -4.23 -11.65
C LEU A 8 8.94 -4.21 -10.11
N VAL A 9 9.43 -5.28 -9.49
CA VAL A 9 9.37 -5.48 -8.03
C VAL A 9 10.61 -6.15 -7.46
N GLU A 10 11.50 -6.65 -8.32
CA GLU A 10 12.73 -7.36 -8.00
C GLU A 10 13.78 -7.00 -9.06
N PRO A 11 15.04 -6.72 -8.66
CA PRO A 11 16.10 -6.40 -9.60
C PRO A 11 16.54 -7.64 -10.39
N LEU A 12 17.12 -7.43 -11.58
CA LEU A 12 17.66 -8.48 -12.44
C LEU A 12 18.92 -9.08 -11.83
N ARG A 13 19.78 -8.25 -11.25
CA ARG A 13 21.00 -8.66 -10.53
C ARG A 13 20.92 -8.22 -9.08
N ARG A 14 21.11 -9.18 -8.18
CA ARG A 14 21.09 -8.91 -6.74
C ARG A 14 22.39 -8.19 -6.36
N GLY A 15 22.30 -6.95 -5.88
CA GLY A 15 23.44 -6.16 -5.42
C GLY A 15 23.98 -5.12 -6.41
N GLU A 16 23.36 -4.93 -7.58
CA GLU A 16 23.59 -3.74 -8.40
C GLU A 16 22.84 -2.53 -7.81
N GLU A 17 23.43 -1.34 -7.89
CA GLU A 17 22.75 -0.07 -7.65
C GLU A 17 21.76 0.18 -8.80
N GLY A 18 20.56 -0.40 -8.66
CA GLY A 18 19.45 -0.26 -9.62
C GLY A 18 18.12 -0.32 -8.88
N GLY A 19 17.27 0.68 -9.11
CA GLY A 19 15.94 0.76 -8.51
C GLY A 19 14.95 -0.13 -9.25
N THR A 20 14.07 -0.81 -8.52
CA THR A 20 12.87 -1.43 -9.11
C THR A 20 11.78 -0.39 -9.30
N LEU A 21 10.83 -0.60 -10.22
CA LEU A 21 9.69 0.31 -10.35
C LEU A 21 8.98 0.50 -8.99
N LEU A 22 8.70 -0.60 -8.28
CA LEU A 22 8.13 -0.57 -6.95
C LEU A 22 8.96 0.28 -5.97
N GLY A 23 10.30 0.13 -5.99
CA GLY A 23 11.18 0.90 -5.12
C GLY A 23 11.20 2.40 -5.39
N VAL A 24 10.80 2.83 -6.58
CA VAL A 24 10.68 4.26 -6.95
C VAL A 24 9.30 4.82 -6.62
N VAL A 25 8.23 4.03 -6.80
CA VAL A 25 6.84 4.54 -6.68
C VAL A 25 6.19 4.26 -5.32
N ASP A 26 6.74 3.35 -4.51
CA ASP A 26 6.16 2.99 -3.21
C ASP A 26 6.54 4.00 -2.12
N GLU A 27 5.73 5.05 -2.03
CA GLU A 27 5.78 6.08 -0.98
C GLU A 27 4.68 5.87 0.07
N THR A 28 4.21 4.63 0.25
CA THR A 28 3.09 4.33 1.16
C THR A 28 3.51 4.38 2.63
N VAL A 29 2.59 4.84 3.49
CA VAL A 29 2.85 4.99 4.95
C VAL A 29 2.39 3.78 5.78
N THR A 30 1.83 2.74 5.14
CA THR A 30 1.37 1.53 5.82
C THR A 30 1.84 0.27 5.09
N ALA A 31 2.10 -0.81 5.84
CA ALA A 31 2.47 -2.10 5.25
C ALA A 31 1.39 -2.70 4.33
N MET A 32 0.11 -2.46 4.64
CA MET A 32 -1.00 -2.85 3.76
C MET A 32 -1.06 -2.03 2.47
N GLY A 33 -0.67 -0.75 2.53
CA GLY A 33 -0.49 0.11 1.36
C GLY A 33 0.60 -0.42 0.43
N ALA A 34 1.79 -0.72 0.97
CA ALA A 34 2.92 -1.25 0.20
C ALA A 34 2.56 -2.56 -0.53
N ARG A 35 1.84 -3.47 0.16
CA ARG A 35 1.34 -4.70 -0.46
C ARG A 35 0.32 -4.44 -1.56
N ARG A 36 -0.58 -3.47 -1.38
CA ARG A 36 -1.54 -3.06 -2.42
C ARG A 36 -0.83 -2.48 -3.64
N MET A 37 0.17 -1.61 -3.44
CA MET A 37 0.98 -1.05 -4.52
C MET A 37 1.68 -2.14 -5.32
N ARG A 38 2.36 -3.08 -4.64
CA ARG A 38 2.97 -4.25 -5.28
C ARG A 38 1.96 -5.05 -6.11
N ARG A 39 0.74 -5.26 -5.58
CA ARG A 39 -0.33 -5.96 -6.33
C ARG A 39 -0.76 -5.20 -7.57
N TRP A 40 -0.94 -3.88 -7.50
CA TRP A 40 -1.34 -3.05 -8.64
C TRP A 40 -0.31 -3.08 -9.77
N ILE A 41 0.99 -2.98 -9.44
CA ILE A 41 2.07 -3.09 -10.42
C ILE A 41 2.07 -4.46 -11.11
N LEU A 42 1.87 -5.54 -10.34
CA LEU A 42 1.91 -6.89 -10.89
C LEU A 42 0.63 -7.28 -11.63
N ARG A 43 -0.49 -6.63 -11.33
CA ARG A 43 -1.83 -6.92 -11.88
C ARG A 43 -2.46 -5.61 -12.34
N PRO A 44 -2.00 -5.05 -13.48
CA PRO A 44 -2.60 -3.85 -14.03
C PRO A 44 -4.07 -4.08 -14.36
N LEU A 45 -4.84 -3.00 -14.25
CA LEU A 45 -6.23 -2.99 -14.66
C LEU A 45 -6.33 -3.09 -16.18
N VAL A 46 -7.43 -3.69 -16.64
CA VAL A 46 -7.81 -3.76 -18.07
C VAL A 46 -9.14 -3.08 -18.34
N ASP A 47 -9.86 -2.72 -17.28
CA ASP A 47 -11.11 -1.97 -17.34
C ASP A 47 -10.79 -0.47 -17.31
N PRO A 48 -11.11 0.28 -18.38
CA PRO A 48 -10.87 1.72 -18.44
C PRO A 48 -11.55 2.50 -17.31
N GLU A 49 -12.77 2.13 -16.90
CA GLU A 49 -13.49 2.87 -15.85
C GLU A 49 -12.78 2.78 -14.49
N GLU A 50 -12.24 1.60 -14.14
CA GLU A 50 -11.41 1.43 -12.93
C GLU A 50 -10.10 2.24 -13.03
N ILE A 51 -9.52 2.37 -14.23
CA ILE A 51 -8.31 3.16 -14.46
C ILE A 51 -8.60 4.64 -14.22
N TRP A 52 -9.68 5.18 -14.82
CA TRP A 52 -10.08 6.57 -14.61
C TRP A 52 -10.39 6.87 -13.15
N ARG A 53 -11.15 6.01 -12.47
CA ARG A 53 -11.45 6.19 -11.04
C ARG A 53 -10.18 6.29 -10.18
N ARG A 54 -9.11 5.55 -10.51
CA ARG A 54 -7.83 5.70 -9.80
C ARG A 54 -7.10 6.98 -10.15
N GLN A 55 -7.15 7.41 -11.41
CA GLN A 55 -6.53 8.66 -11.85
C GLN A 55 -7.20 9.87 -11.20
N GLU A 56 -8.53 9.86 -11.09
CA GLU A 56 -9.31 10.90 -10.39
C GLU A 56 -8.91 10.98 -8.92
N ALA A 57 -8.84 9.84 -8.21
CA ALA A 57 -8.40 9.82 -6.82
C ALA A 57 -6.95 10.32 -6.63
N VAL A 58 -6.07 10.04 -7.60
CA VAL A 58 -4.70 10.59 -7.60
C VAL A 58 -4.72 12.10 -7.85
N ALA A 59 -5.54 12.59 -8.78
CA ALA A 59 -5.66 14.00 -9.11
C ALA A 59 -6.19 14.81 -7.90
N GLU A 60 -7.24 14.32 -7.23
CA GLU A 60 -7.77 14.94 -6.01
C GLU A 60 -6.69 15.14 -4.94
N LEU A 61 -5.92 14.08 -4.66
CA LEU A 61 -4.83 14.17 -3.69
C LEU A 61 -3.63 14.97 -4.20
N PHE A 62 -3.42 15.05 -5.51
CA PHE A 62 -2.34 15.85 -6.11
C PHE A 62 -2.64 17.35 -5.97
N ASP A 63 -3.88 17.74 -6.30
CA ASP A 63 -4.38 19.11 -6.32
C ASP A 63 -4.60 19.70 -4.90
N ASP A 64 -4.80 18.85 -3.89
CA ASP A 64 -4.86 19.26 -2.47
C ASP A 64 -3.70 18.67 -1.63
N PRO A 65 -2.56 19.37 -1.54
CA PRO A 65 -1.43 18.95 -0.72
C PRO A 65 -1.71 18.92 0.79
N VAL A 66 -2.67 19.70 1.28
CA VAL A 66 -3.03 19.76 2.71
C VAL A 66 -3.80 18.50 3.06
N LEU A 67 -4.84 18.17 2.30
CA LEU A 67 -5.59 16.92 2.43
C LEU A 67 -4.66 15.71 2.34
N ARG A 68 -3.78 15.68 1.33
CA ARG A 68 -2.80 14.60 1.15
C ARG A 68 -1.91 14.41 2.38
N ARG A 69 -1.44 15.51 2.98
CA ARG A 69 -0.61 15.46 4.20
C ARG A 69 -1.41 14.95 5.40
N SER A 70 -2.59 15.52 5.66
CA SER A 70 -3.46 15.11 6.76
C SER A 70 -3.83 13.63 6.68
N LEU A 71 -4.14 13.13 5.47
CA LEU A 71 -4.40 11.70 5.26
C LEU A 71 -3.18 10.81 5.52
N ARG A 72 -1.98 11.23 5.07
CA ARG A 72 -0.75 10.49 5.36
C ARG A 72 -0.46 10.44 6.85
N ASP A 73 -0.64 11.56 7.55
CA ASP A 73 -0.41 11.66 8.99
C ASP A 73 -1.38 10.76 9.76
N ALA A 74 -2.68 10.80 9.43
CA ALA A 74 -3.68 9.91 10.01
C ALA A 74 -3.33 8.43 9.76
N LEU A 75 -2.97 8.06 8.52
CA LEU A 75 -2.65 6.67 8.18
C LEU A 75 -1.32 6.17 8.77
N SER A 76 -0.38 7.05 9.12
CA SER A 76 0.92 6.66 9.66
C SER A 76 0.84 5.87 10.97
N GLY A 77 -0.21 6.11 11.77
CA GLY A 77 -0.48 5.39 13.03
C GLY A 77 -1.26 4.08 12.87
N VAL A 78 -1.73 3.77 11.65
CA VAL A 78 -2.61 2.63 11.40
C VAL A 78 -1.78 1.35 11.28
N SER A 79 -2.10 0.38 12.13
CA SER A 79 -1.48 -0.94 12.09
C SER A 79 -1.89 -1.74 10.84
N ASP A 80 -1.17 -2.83 10.59
CA ASP A 80 -1.43 -3.69 9.45
C ASP A 80 -2.75 -4.48 9.59
N LEU A 81 -3.87 -3.83 9.23
CA LEU A 81 -5.22 -4.36 9.36
C LEU A 81 -5.45 -5.64 8.54
N GLU A 82 -4.94 -5.69 7.30
CA GLU A 82 -5.10 -6.85 6.42
C GLU A 82 -4.43 -8.10 7.03
N ARG A 83 -3.24 -7.96 7.61
CA ARG A 83 -2.55 -9.07 8.30
C ARG A 83 -3.27 -9.46 9.59
N LEU A 84 -3.76 -8.47 10.35
CA LEU A 84 -4.48 -8.70 11.61
C LEU A 84 -5.82 -9.42 11.37
N ALA A 85 -6.56 -9.05 10.33
CA ALA A 85 -7.80 -9.71 9.93
C ALA A 85 -7.59 -11.21 9.62
N GLY A 86 -6.52 -11.56 8.90
CA GLY A 86 -6.16 -12.95 8.64
C GLY A 86 -5.81 -13.74 9.91
N LYS A 87 -5.15 -13.12 10.88
CA LYS A 87 -4.85 -13.73 12.18
C LYS A 87 -6.08 -13.91 13.05
N LEU A 88 -7.00 -12.94 13.04
CA LEU A 88 -8.28 -13.02 13.74
C LEU A 88 -9.11 -14.20 13.24
N GLY A 89 -9.27 -14.33 11.93
CA GLY A 89 -10.02 -15.46 11.34
C GLY A 89 -9.42 -16.83 11.62
N THR A 90 -8.13 -16.89 12.00
CA THR A 90 -7.44 -18.14 12.37
C THR A 90 -7.24 -18.32 13.88
N GLY A 91 -7.73 -17.40 14.72
CA GLY A 91 -7.58 -17.46 16.18
C GLY A 91 -6.13 -17.29 16.69
N ARG A 92 -5.21 -16.80 15.85
CA ARG A 92 -3.77 -16.67 16.16
C ARG A 92 -3.34 -15.25 16.51
N VAL A 93 -4.30 -14.38 16.80
CA VAL A 93 -4.03 -12.98 17.16
C VAL A 93 -3.62 -12.89 18.63
N SER A 94 -2.58 -12.09 18.91
CA SER A 94 -2.15 -11.83 20.30
C SER A 94 -2.90 -10.65 20.93
N PRO A 95 -2.96 -10.54 22.27
CA PRO A 95 -3.57 -9.39 22.95
C PRO A 95 -2.95 -8.04 22.54
N ARG A 96 -1.63 -8.00 22.32
CA ARG A 96 -0.93 -6.79 21.84
C ARG A 96 -1.39 -6.39 20.44
N GLU A 97 -1.63 -7.36 19.58
CA GLU A 97 -2.13 -7.14 18.21
C GLU A 97 -3.59 -6.66 18.23
N LEU A 98 -4.43 -7.17 19.14
CA LEU A 98 -5.79 -6.68 19.34
C LEU A 98 -5.83 -5.23 19.85
N LEU A 99 -4.93 -4.86 20.77
CA LEU A 99 -4.82 -3.48 21.22
C LEU A 99 -4.37 -2.54 20.08
N GLY A 100 -3.42 -2.99 19.26
CA GLY A 100 -3.00 -2.25 18.05
C GLY A 100 -4.13 -2.06 17.04
N LEU A 101 -4.97 -3.08 16.88
CA LEU A 101 -6.19 -3.00 16.07
C LEU A 101 -7.15 -1.94 16.64
N GLY A 102 -7.45 -1.99 17.93
CA GLY A 102 -8.33 -1.00 18.58
C GLY A 102 -7.86 0.44 18.34
N ARG A 103 -6.58 0.72 18.59
CA ARG A 103 -5.98 2.04 18.31
C ARG A 103 -6.07 2.44 16.84
N SER A 104 -5.95 1.49 15.92
CA SER A 104 -6.04 1.77 14.48
C SER A 104 -7.46 2.10 14.05
N LEU A 105 -8.46 1.49 14.70
CA LEU A 105 -9.87 1.76 14.44
C LEU A 105 -10.30 3.12 14.99
N GLU A 106 -9.71 3.58 16.10
CA GLU A 106 -9.96 4.93 16.66
C GLU A 106 -9.50 6.07 15.73
N VAL A 107 -8.57 5.77 14.81
CA VAL A 107 -8.06 6.73 13.82
C VAL A 107 -9.00 6.86 12.61
N LEU A 108 -9.85 5.85 12.37
CA LEU A 108 -10.85 5.90 11.32
C LEU A 108 -12.05 6.74 11.80
N PRO A 109 -12.63 7.62 10.97
CA PRO A 109 -13.82 8.39 11.31
C PRO A 109 -15.05 7.50 11.55
#